data_AF-A0A6J4I2K6-F1
#
_entry.id   AF-A0A6J4I2K6-F1
#
_cell.length_a   1.000
_cell.length_b   1.000
_cell.length_c   1.000
_cell.angle_alpha   90.00
_cell.angle_beta   90.00
_cell.angle_gamma   90.00
#
_symmetry.space_group_name_H-M   'P 1'
#
loop_
_entity.id
_entity.type
_entity.pdbx_description
1 polymer ?
#
loop_
_entity_poly.entity_id
_entity_poly.type
_entity_poly.pdbx_seq_one_letter_code
_entity_poly.pdbx_strand_id
1 'polypeptide(L)'
;MGHPRLRWNLDTANLYYYNQNIDAVEQARRGADFIASVHLKDTNGGHGCWWFPALGEGVVDFAGVFAVLAERGFRGPYTLEIEGVQGETLDEAATQERVARSVQHLRDLGLA
;
A
#
# COMPACT_ATOMS: atom_id res chain seq x y z
N MET A 1 -1.15 -23.90 -7.57
CA MET A 1 -0.76 -22.63 -8.25
C MET A 1 -0.98 -22.77 -9.75
N GLY A 2 -1.21 -21.68 -10.48
CA GLY A 2 -1.36 -21.69 -11.95
C GLY A 2 -2.79 -21.63 -12.49
N HIS A 3 -3.80 -21.42 -11.64
CA HIS A 3 -5.18 -21.22 -12.11
C HIS A 3 -5.40 -19.72 -12.44
N PRO A 4 -5.93 -19.33 -13.61
CA PRO A 4 -6.03 -17.91 -14.03
C PRO A 4 -6.91 -17.04 -13.11
N ARG A 5 -7.87 -17.66 -12.41
CA ARG A 5 -8.71 -17.04 -11.37
C ARG A 5 -8.06 -16.94 -9.97
N LEU A 6 -6.88 -17.52 -9.75
CA LEU A 6 -6.14 -17.38 -8.51
C LEU A 6 -5.03 -16.35 -8.73
N ARG A 7 -5.15 -15.20 -8.07
CA ARG A 7 -4.28 -14.04 -8.24
C ARG A 7 -3.90 -13.48 -6.87
N TRP A 8 -2.95 -12.54 -6.84
CA TRP A 8 -2.44 -11.94 -5.62
C TRP A 8 -3.09 -10.58 -5.37
N ASN A 9 -3.34 -10.28 -4.10
CA ASN A 9 -3.57 -8.92 -3.63
C ASN A 9 -2.23 -8.39 -3.10
N LEU A 10 -1.67 -7.37 -3.75
CA LEU A 10 -0.47 -6.71 -3.26
C LEU A 10 -0.88 -5.78 -2.13
N ASP A 11 -0.24 -5.90 -0.96
CA ASP A 11 -0.39 -4.94 0.13
C ASP A 11 0.95 -4.25 0.33
N THR A 12 0.97 -2.94 0.12
CA THR A 12 2.22 -2.18 0.06
C THR A 12 2.97 -2.11 1.40
N ALA A 13 2.27 -2.26 2.54
CA ALA A 13 2.90 -2.21 3.86
C ALA A 13 3.11 -3.58 4.50
N ASN A 14 2.22 -4.56 4.27
CA ASN A 14 2.39 -5.91 4.84
C ASN A 14 3.68 -6.59 4.37
N LEU A 15 4.18 -6.23 3.19
CA LEU A 15 5.50 -6.66 2.73
C LEU A 15 6.58 -6.35 3.77
N TYR A 16 6.61 -5.13 4.31
CA TYR A 16 7.59 -4.72 5.33
C TYR A 16 7.29 -5.31 6.70
N TYR A 17 6.01 -5.49 7.06
CA TYR A 17 5.65 -6.07 8.34
C TYR A 17 6.18 -7.51 8.49
N TYR A 18 6.04 -8.33 7.44
CA TYR A 18 6.41 -9.76 7.48
C TYR A 18 7.81 -10.08 6.98
N ASN A 19 8.51 -9.13 6.35
CA ASN A 19 9.81 -9.39 5.71
C ASN A 19 10.84 -8.33 6.10
N GLN A 20 12.11 -8.67 5.89
CA GLN A 20 13.25 -7.76 6.09
C GLN A 20 13.94 -7.52 4.75
N ASN A 21 14.60 -6.36 4.59
CA ASN A 21 15.36 -6.01 3.39
C ASN A 21 14.52 -6.09 2.11
N ILE A 22 13.31 -5.56 2.18
CA ILE A 22 12.32 -5.58 1.10
C ILE A 22 12.03 -4.17 0.63
N ASP A 23 11.60 -4.04 -0.62
CA ASP A 23 11.11 -2.80 -1.21
C ASP A 23 9.81 -3.07 -1.98
N ALA A 24 8.77 -2.26 -1.72
CA ALA A 24 7.45 -2.45 -2.31
C ALA A 24 7.45 -2.30 -3.83
N VAL A 25 8.25 -1.38 -4.38
CA VAL A 25 8.36 -1.18 -5.84
C VAL A 25 8.98 -2.40 -6.49
N GLU A 26 10.03 -2.96 -5.88
CA GLU A 26 10.66 -4.19 -6.35
C GLU A 26 9.70 -5.38 -6.29
N GLN A 27 8.95 -5.55 -5.20
CA GLN A 27 7.98 -6.65 -5.09
C GLN A 27 6.82 -6.51 -6.06
N ALA A 28 6.32 -5.28 -6.27
CA ALA A 28 5.35 -5.00 -7.32
C ALA A 28 5.89 -5.42 -8.68
N ARG A 29 7.16 -5.12 -8.99
CA ARG A 29 7.79 -5.50 -10.27
C ARG A 29 7.90 -7.02 -10.43
N ARG A 30 8.28 -7.73 -9.38
CA ARG A 30 8.42 -9.20 -9.38
C ARG A 30 7.08 -9.91 -9.50
N GLY A 31 6.02 -9.38 -8.88
CA GLY A 31 4.69 -9.99 -8.81
C GLY A 31 3.69 -9.49 -9.84
N ALA A 32 4.02 -8.46 -10.65
CA ALA A 32 3.08 -7.72 -11.49
C ALA A 32 2.12 -8.59 -12.31
N ASP A 33 2.63 -9.66 -12.93
CA ASP A 33 1.84 -10.54 -13.80
C ASP A 33 0.78 -11.37 -13.02
N PHE A 34 0.88 -11.43 -11.69
CA PHE A 34 -0.02 -12.16 -10.80
C PHE A 34 -0.94 -11.27 -9.96
N ILE A 35 -0.65 -9.96 -9.88
CA ILE A 35 -1.41 -9.01 -9.07
C ILE A 35 -2.75 -8.71 -9.75
N ALA A 36 -3.85 -8.86 -9.00
CA ALA A 36 -5.20 -8.53 -9.45
C ALA A 36 -5.83 -7.36 -8.69
N SER A 37 -5.30 -7.03 -7.52
CA SER A 37 -5.76 -5.91 -6.68
C SER A 37 -4.61 -5.43 -5.79
N VAL A 38 -4.70 -4.17 -5.34
CA VAL A 38 -3.68 -3.54 -4.50
C VAL A 38 -4.34 -2.88 -3.29
N HIS A 39 -3.89 -3.22 -2.10
CA HIS A 39 -4.11 -2.44 -0.88
C HIS A 39 -3.02 -1.37 -0.75
N LEU A 40 -3.45 -0.11 -0.70
CA LEU A 40 -2.62 1.03 -0.38
C LEU A 40 -2.62 1.21 1.13
N LYS A 41 -1.47 0.88 1.72
CA LYS A 41 -1.18 1.03 3.14
C LYS A 41 0.27 1.48 3.28
N ASP A 42 0.53 2.41 4.19
CA ASP A 42 1.87 2.94 4.42
C ASP A 42 2.47 2.38 5.71
N THR A 43 3.77 2.50 5.89
CA THR A 43 4.49 1.98 7.06
C THR A 43 5.85 2.65 7.23
N ASN A 44 6.46 2.54 8.40
CA ASN A 44 7.82 3.01 8.65
C ASN A 44 8.88 2.02 8.16
N GLY A 45 8.47 0.89 7.58
CA GLY A 45 9.35 -0.16 7.08
C GLY A 45 9.85 -1.13 8.15
N GLY A 46 9.36 -1.02 9.39
CA GLY A 46 9.78 -1.85 10.51
C GLY A 46 9.21 -3.27 10.44
N HIS A 47 10.08 -4.27 10.50
CA HIS A 47 9.66 -5.67 10.61
C HIS A 47 8.92 -5.92 11.94
N GLY A 48 7.71 -6.49 11.85
CA GLY A 48 6.81 -6.69 13.00
C GLY A 48 6.34 -5.39 13.65
N CYS A 49 6.49 -4.23 13.00
CA CYS A 49 6.08 -2.94 13.53
C CYS A 49 4.67 -2.61 13.07
N TRP A 50 3.72 -2.60 14.00
CA TRP A 50 2.35 -2.18 13.73
C TRP A 50 2.26 -0.65 13.74
N TRP A 51 2.72 -0.06 12.64
CA TRP A 51 2.70 1.38 12.41
C TRP A 51 2.21 1.61 10.98
N PHE A 52 0.89 1.77 10.82
CA PHE A 52 0.23 1.97 9.53
C PHE A 52 -0.51 3.32 9.52
N PRO A 53 0.21 4.43 9.26
CA PRO A 53 -0.31 5.79 9.37
C PRO A 53 -1.19 6.19 8.16
N ALA A 54 -1.45 7.49 8.00
CA ALA A 54 -1.94 8.01 6.73
C ALA A 54 -0.90 7.77 5.61
N LEU A 55 -1.35 7.61 4.37
CA LEU A 55 -0.43 7.49 3.23
C LEU A 55 0.41 8.76 3.09
N GLY A 56 1.71 8.59 2.82
CA GLY A 56 2.68 9.66 2.68
C GLY A 56 3.43 10.02 3.97
N GLU A 57 3.07 9.40 5.09
CA GLU A 57 3.80 9.55 6.35
C GLU A 57 4.90 8.50 6.54
N GLY A 58 4.86 7.41 5.76
CA GLY A 58 5.82 6.31 5.84
C GLY A 58 6.83 6.28 4.70
N VAL A 59 7.31 5.08 4.39
CA VAL A 59 8.43 4.82 3.47
C VAL A 59 7.99 4.23 2.14
N VAL A 60 6.70 3.96 1.94
CA VAL A 60 6.22 3.33 0.71
C VAL A 60 6.28 4.34 -0.45
N ASP A 61 7.02 4.00 -1.51
CA ASP A 61 7.01 4.76 -2.77
C ASP A 61 5.78 4.40 -3.62
N PHE A 62 4.66 5.09 -3.37
CA PHE A 62 3.43 4.89 -4.12
C PHE A 62 3.58 5.24 -5.61
N ALA A 63 4.31 6.30 -5.95
CA ALA A 63 4.52 6.69 -7.34
C ALA A 63 5.27 5.58 -8.10
N GLY A 64 6.31 5.01 -7.50
CA GLY A 64 7.06 3.87 -8.03
C GLY A 64 6.20 2.63 -8.19
N VAL A 65 5.40 2.26 -7.17
CA VAL A 65 4.47 1.12 -7.25
C VAL A 65 3.49 1.28 -8.40
N PHE A 66 2.85 2.44 -8.52
CA PHE A 66 1.90 2.71 -9.60
C PHE A 66 2.57 2.68 -10.97
N ALA A 67 3.76 3.29 -11.11
CA ALA A 67 4.49 3.31 -12.38
C ALA A 67 4.81 1.89 -12.86
N VAL A 68 5.33 1.03 -11.98
CA VAL A 68 5.67 -0.36 -12.31
C VAL A 68 4.45 -1.18 -12.70
N LEU A 69 3.35 -1.04 -11.97
CA LEU A 69 2.10 -1.75 -12.30
C LEU A 69 1.50 -1.23 -13.61
N ALA A 70 1.59 0.07 -13.87
CA ALA A 70 1.14 0.68 -15.12
C ALA A 70 1.97 0.21 -16.33
N GLU A 71 3.30 0.13 -16.21
CA GLU A 71 4.22 -0.45 -17.22
C GLU A 71 3.80 -1.86 -17.62
N ARG A 72 3.23 -2.62 -16.67
CA ARG A 72 2.76 -4.01 -16.86
C ARG A 72 1.29 -4.13 -17.23
N GLY A 73 0.62 -3.00 -17.47
CA GLY A 73 -0.77 -2.98 -17.93
C GLY A 73 -1.79 -3.34 -16.86
N PHE A 74 -1.44 -3.21 -15.57
CA PHE A 74 -2.39 -3.41 -14.48
C PHE A 74 -3.57 -2.42 -14.59
N ARG A 75 -4.78 -2.94 -14.42
CA ARG A 75 -6.06 -2.18 -14.47
C ARG A 75 -7.01 -2.59 -13.33
N GLY A 76 -6.49 -3.32 -12.33
CA GLY A 76 -7.27 -3.74 -11.18
C GLY A 76 -7.48 -2.59 -10.18
N PRO A 77 -8.27 -2.81 -9.14
CA PRO A 77 -8.55 -1.80 -8.14
C PRO A 77 -7.33 -1.53 -7.25
N TYR A 78 -7.20 -0.25 -6.88
CA TYR A 78 -6.44 0.18 -5.71
C TYR A 78 -7.44 0.51 -4.60
N THR A 79 -7.27 -0.09 -3.43
CA THR A 79 -8.13 0.15 -2.26
C THR A 79 -7.31 0.67 -1.10
N LEU A 80 -7.83 1.65 -0.37
CA LEU A 80 -7.19 2.17 0.83
C LEU A 80 -7.43 1.19 1.99
N GLU A 81 -6.37 0.79 2.69
CA GLU A 81 -6.44 -0.03 3.91
C GLU A 81 -5.84 0.75 5.08
N ILE A 82 -6.67 1.04 6.09
CA ILE A 82 -6.27 1.80 7.28
C ILE A 82 -6.42 0.91 8.50
N GLU A 83 -5.29 0.46 9.05
CA GLU A 83 -5.25 -0.34 10.29
C GLU A 83 -4.74 0.44 11.49
N GLY A 84 -3.99 1.51 11.25
CA GLY A 84 -3.52 2.41 12.29
C GLY A 84 -2.21 2.01 12.96
N VAL A 85 -1.89 2.74 14.02
CA VAL A 85 -0.65 2.63 14.80
C VAL A 85 -0.94 1.98 16.14
N GLN A 86 -0.08 1.05 16.57
CA GLN A 86 -0.25 0.34 17.83
C GLN A 86 -0.37 1.28 19.02
N GLY A 87 -1.40 1.04 19.85
CA GLY A 87 -1.65 1.83 21.06
C GLY A 87 -2.35 3.16 20.80
N GLU A 88 -2.68 3.48 19.55
CA GLU A 88 -3.46 4.67 19.25
C GLU A 88 -4.95 4.46 19.56
N THR A 89 -5.65 5.56 19.80
CA THR A 89 -7.11 5.60 19.83
C THR A 89 -7.53 6.86 19.08
N LEU A 90 -8.21 6.67 17.96
CA LEU A 90 -8.74 7.77 17.16
C LEU A 90 -10.24 7.87 17.41
N ASP A 91 -10.73 9.10 17.51
CA ASP A 91 -12.15 9.36 17.38
C ASP A 91 -12.55 9.39 15.89
N GLU A 92 -13.84 9.59 15.63
CA GLU A 92 -14.37 9.64 14.27
C GLU A 92 -13.72 10.76 13.44
N ALA A 93 -13.53 11.94 14.03
CA ALA A 93 -12.96 13.10 13.34
C ALA A 93 -11.50 12.83 12.93
N ALA A 94 -10.69 12.28 13.83
CA ALA A 94 -9.31 11.92 13.53
C ALA A 94 -9.21 10.78 12.51
N THR A 95 -10.16 9.83 12.53
CA THR A 95 -10.24 8.76 11.52
C THR A 95 -10.56 9.33 10.14
N GLN A 96 -11.53 10.24 10.05
CA GLN A 96 -11.88 10.93 8.79
C GLN A 96 -10.72 11.80 8.28
N GLU A 97 -10.02 12.50 9.18
CA GLU A 97 -8.84 13.26 8.82
C GLU A 97 -7.75 12.35 8.24
N ARG A 98 -7.49 11.20 8.85
CA ARG A 98 -6.51 10.24 8.31
C ARG A 98 -6.87 9.79 6.90
N VAL A 99 -8.13 9.46 6.64
CA VAL A 99 -8.60 9.12 5.29
C VAL A 99 -8.37 10.30 4.33
N ALA A 100 -8.72 11.52 4.74
CA ALA A 100 -8.56 12.71 3.92
C ALA A 100 -7.08 12.98 3.57
N ARG A 101 -6.17 12.86 4.54
CA ARG A 101 -4.72 13.02 4.32
C ARG A 101 -4.17 11.96 3.36
N SER A 102 -4.56 10.70 3.54
CA SER A 102 -4.18 9.60 2.64
C SER A 102 -4.61 9.87 1.19
N VAL A 103 -5.86 10.31 0.99
CA VAL A 103 -6.37 10.63 -0.36
C VAL A 103 -5.67 11.87 -0.92
N GLN A 104 -5.41 12.89 -0.09
CA GLN A 104 -4.70 14.08 -0.53
C GLN A 104 -3.28 13.75 -1.00
N HIS A 105 -2.55 12.90 -0.28
CA HIS A 105 -1.23 12.46 -0.69
C HIS A 105 -1.25 11.80 -2.09
N LEU A 106 -2.23 10.93 -2.36
CA LEU A 106 -2.38 10.32 -3.68
C LEU A 106 -2.71 11.35 -4.77
N ARG A 107 -3.53 12.36 -4.46
CA ARG A 107 -3.84 13.47 -5.40
C ARG A 107 -2.61 14.32 -5.71
N ASP A 108 -1.79 14.61 -4.69
CA ASP A 108 -0.56 15.38 -4.86
C ASP A 108 0.44 14.65 -5.77
N LEU A 109 0.40 13.31 -5.77
CA LEU A 109 1.15 12.46 -6.70
C LEU A 109 0.47 12.27 -8.08
N GLY A 110 -0.74 12.78 -8.27
CA GLY A 110 -1.53 12.60 -9.50
C GLY A 110 -2.09 11.19 -9.68
N LEU A 111 -2.30 10.45 -8.59
CA LEU A 111 -2.75 9.05 -8.57
C LEU A 111 -4.23 8.88 -8.22
N ALA A 112 -4.92 9.96 -7.83
CA ALA A 112 -6.33 10.00 -7.42
C ALA A 112 -7.04 11.29 -7.85
#